data_AF-A0A497L650-F1
#
_entry.id   AF-A0A497L650-F1
#
_cell.length_a   1.000
_cell.length_b   1.000
_cell.length_c   1.000
_cell.angle_alpha   90.00
_cell.angle_beta   90.00
_cell.angle_gamma   90.00
#
_symmetry.space_group_name_H-M   'P 1'
#
loop_
_entity.id
_entity.type
_entity.pdbx_description
1 polymer ?
#
loop_
_entity_poly.entity_id
_entity_poly.type
_entity_poly.pdbx_seq_one_letter_code
_entity_poly.pdbx_strand_id
1 'polypeptide(L)'
;MVEERKPVESARTILRRVLQAHQLDRTVIVVDENLMDFATPFLSAALTVTQMASVLELATAESRAEQLVRLRSKLSRMDFTLFLSILRHRRGEARFRRSVVRLAERLGCRIGHIVGPQLRWLTTGPLSLTSDEYDQMEDAALRLLDMLAKAKEVTIVSEEGTQLRLELVKGRYGTTDCMTFFGTSRVSLPIGEVWIAPKEGVAEGR
;
A
#
# COMPACT_ATOMS: atom_id res chain seq x y z
N MET A 1 17.75 5.91 -18.48
CA MET A 1 18.18 6.57 -17.23
C MET A 1 16.91 6.89 -16.47
N VAL A 2 16.77 6.46 -15.21
CA VAL A 2 15.58 6.79 -14.41
C VAL A 2 15.72 8.25 -13.99
N GLU A 3 14.81 9.10 -14.45
CA GLU A 3 14.81 10.53 -14.13
C GLU A 3 14.48 10.71 -12.64
N GLU A 4 15.32 11.47 -11.92
CA GLU A 4 15.12 11.70 -10.50
C GLU A 4 13.88 12.57 -10.27
N ARG A 5 12.87 12.02 -9.57
CA ARG A 5 11.65 12.76 -9.25
C ARG A 5 11.74 13.50 -7.94
N LYS A 6 11.06 14.64 -7.87
CA LYS A 6 10.86 15.33 -6.59
C LYS A 6 9.93 14.49 -5.72
N PRO A 7 10.30 14.19 -4.45
CA PRO A 7 9.47 13.34 -3.58
C PRO A 7 8.01 13.79 -3.45
N VAL A 8 7.76 15.10 -3.47
CA VAL A 8 6.41 15.68 -3.39
C VAL A 8 5.57 15.35 -4.62
N GLU A 9 6.17 15.30 -5.82
CA GLU A 9 5.47 14.97 -7.07
C GLU A 9 5.09 13.47 -7.10
N SER A 10 6.00 12.61 -6.66
CA SER A 10 5.76 11.18 -6.47
C SER A 10 4.64 10.94 -5.46
N ALA A 11 4.73 11.56 -4.27
CA ALA A 11 3.69 11.49 -3.26
C ALA A 11 2.31 11.99 -3.76
N ARG A 12 2.29 13.08 -4.54
CA ARG A 12 1.07 13.60 -5.18
C ARG A 12 0.49 12.60 -6.17
N THR A 13 1.33 11.95 -6.96
CA THR A 13 0.90 10.94 -7.94
C THR A 13 0.28 9.75 -7.22
N ILE A 14 0.89 9.25 -6.15
CA ILE A 14 0.34 8.17 -5.32
C ILE A 14 -1.01 8.56 -4.72
N LEU A 15 -1.11 9.75 -4.13
CA LEU A 15 -2.35 10.24 -3.54
C LEU A 15 -3.47 10.25 -4.58
N ARG A 16 -3.23 10.76 -5.79
CA ARG A 16 -4.25 10.87 -6.83
C ARG A 16 -4.54 9.56 -7.56
N ARG A 17 -3.52 8.83 -8.01
CA ARG A 17 -3.69 7.62 -8.82
C ARG A 17 -4.01 6.42 -7.95
N VAL A 18 -3.22 6.19 -6.89
CA VAL A 18 -3.33 4.97 -6.07
C VAL A 18 -4.34 5.11 -4.95
N LEU A 19 -4.45 6.28 -4.32
CA LEU A 19 -5.40 6.50 -3.22
C LEU A 19 -6.65 7.26 -3.64
N GLN A 20 -6.74 7.66 -4.92
CA GLN A 20 -7.87 8.39 -5.51
C GLN A 20 -8.26 9.67 -4.76
N ALA A 21 -7.28 10.34 -4.15
CA ALA A 21 -7.48 11.56 -3.39
C ALA A 21 -8.08 12.68 -4.26
N HIS A 22 -9.09 13.35 -3.72
CA HIS A 22 -9.83 14.45 -4.34
C HIS A 22 -9.96 15.65 -3.40
N GLN A 23 -10.37 16.81 -3.94
CA GLN A 23 -10.38 18.07 -3.19
C GLN A 23 -11.25 18.08 -1.93
N LEU A 24 -12.31 17.25 -1.86
CA LEU A 24 -13.15 17.14 -0.66
C LEU A 24 -12.59 16.19 0.40
N ASP A 25 -11.46 15.53 0.13
CA ASP A 25 -10.88 14.62 1.10
C ASP A 25 -10.28 15.35 2.28
N ARG A 26 -10.30 14.70 3.43
CA ARG A 26 -9.54 15.10 4.60
C ARG A 26 -8.58 13.96 4.92
N THR A 27 -7.29 14.27 4.87
CA THR A 27 -6.21 13.29 4.96
C THR A 27 -5.60 13.27 6.37
N VAL A 28 -5.46 12.07 6.94
CA VAL A 28 -4.67 11.86 8.16
C VAL A 28 -3.49 10.95 7.85
N ILE A 29 -2.29 11.41 8.18
CA ILE A 29 -1.05 10.64 8.06
C ILE A 29 -0.61 10.24 9.47
N VAL A 30 -0.60 8.94 9.77
CA VAL A 30 -0.01 8.39 11.00
C VAL A 30 1.39 7.92 10.68
N VAL A 31 2.39 8.40 11.41
CA VAL A 31 3.80 8.16 11.09
C VAL A 31 4.64 7.94 12.34
N ASP A 32 5.60 7.02 12.29
CA ASP A 32 6.64 6.92 13.32
C ASP A 32 7.59 8.13 13.23
N GLU A 33 7.93 8.76 14.37
CA GLU A 33 8.74 10.01 14.41
C GLU A 33 10.00 9.95 13.53
N ASN A 34 10.66 8.79 13.46
CA ASN A 34 11.90 8.57 12.73
C ASN A 34 11.71 8.44 11.21
N LEU A 35 10.47 8.55 10.72
CA LEU A 35 10.07 8.52 9.32
C LEU A 35 9.42 9.83 8.87
N MET A 36 9.53 10.90 9.66
CA MET A 36 8.96 12.21 9.33
C MET A 36 9.50 12.78 8.02
N ASP A 37 10.77 12.56 7.69
CA ASP A 37 11.36 12.98 6.41
C ASP A 37 10.66 12.31 5.21
N PHE A 38 10.23 11.07 5.37
CA PHE A 38 9.47 10.35 4.34
C PHE A 38 8.00 10.81 4.26
N ALA A 39 7.39 11.17 5.40
CA ALA A 39 6.01 11.64 5.46
C ALA A 39 5.84 13.09 5.00
N THR A 40 6.86 13.93 5.14
CA THR A 40 6.82 15.36 4.79
C THR A 40 6.43 15.60 3.32
N PRO A 41 6.95 14.85 2.33
CA PRO A 41 6.46 14.90 0.96
C PRO A 41 4.96 14.57 0.80
N PHE A 42 4.46 13.57 1.52
CA PHE A 42 3.04 13.20 1.52
C PHE A 42 2.17 14.27 2.14
N LEU A 43 2.59 14.88 3.26
CA LEU A 43 1.87 15.99 3.86
C LEU A 43 1.79 17.17 2.89
N SER A 44 2.94 17.55 2.31
CA SER A 44 3.03 18.66 1.36
C SER A 44 2.15 18.43 0.13
N ALA A 45 2.15 17.20 -0.40
CA ALA A 45 1.29 16.83 -1.52
C ALA A 45 -0.20 16.84 -1.12
N ALA A 46 -0.57 16.27 0.03
CA ALA A 46 -1.94 16.18 0.52
C ALA A 46 -2.56 17.56 0.72
N LEU A 47 -1.81 18.53 1.25
CA LEU A 47 -2.23 19.93 1.38
C LEU A 47 -2.58 20.60 0.04
N THR A 48 -2.09 20.08 -1.08
CA THR A 48 -2.39 20.61 -2.43
C THR A 48 -3.50 19.87 -3.17
N VAL A 49 -3.92 18.69 -2.72
CA VAL A 49 -4.88 17.83 -3.45
C VAL A 49 -6.12 17.46 -2.64
N THR A 50 -6.14 17.77 -1.35
CA THR A 50 -7.23 17.47 -0.43
C THR A 50 -7.64 18.73 0.35
N GLN A 51 -8.83 18.74 0.94
CA GLN A 51 -9.37 19.87 1.68
C GLN A 51 -8.52 20.18 2.92
N MET A 52 -8.06 19.12 3.59
CA MET A 52 -7.23 19.23 4.80
C MET A 52 -6.26 18.05 4.85
N ALA A 53 -5.08 18.29 5.42
CA ALA A 53 -4.15 17.24 5.76
C ALA A 53 -3.59 17.45 7.17
N SER A 54 -3.43 16.37 7.92
CA SER A 54 -2.86 16.41 9.28
C SER A 54 -1.94 15.22 9.51
N VAL A 55 -0.94 15.42 10.37
CA VAL A 55 -0.01 14.36 10.78
C VAL A 55 -0.22 14.02 12.25
N LEU A 56 -0.28 12.73 12.55
CA LEU A 56 -0.24 12.18 13.89
C LEU A 56 1.05 11.40 14.07
N GLU A 57 2.00 12.02 14.75
CA GLU A 57 3.31 11.43 15.03
C GLU A 57 3.25 10.43 16.20
N LEU A 58 3.90 9.29 16.01
CA LEU A 58 4.11 8.25 17.00
C LEU A 58 5.51 8.39 17.60
N ALA A 59 5.56 8.92 18.81
CA ALA A 59 6.81 9.13 19.52
C ALA A 59 7.47 7.79 19.88
N THR A 60 8.78 7.64 19.66
CA THR A 60 9.51 6.39 19.94
C THR A 60 9.53 6.06 21.42
N ALA A 61 9.48 7.07 22.28
CA ALA A 61 9.46 6.90 23.73
C ALA A 61 8.18 6.24 24.25
N GLU A 62 7.06 6.34 23.53
CA GLU A 62 5.77 5.73 23.91
C GLU A 62 5.73 4.24 23.54
N SER A 63 5.12 3.42 24.40
CA SER A 63 4.85 2.02 24.05
C SER A 63 3.80 1.92 22.93
N ARG A 64 3.87 0.86 22.11
CA ARG A 64 2.87 0.61 21.06
C ARG A 64 1.43 0.49 21.60
N ALA A 65 1.26 0.09 22.86
CA ALA A 65 -0.05 0.02 23.51
C ALA A 65 -0.61 1.42 23.80
N GLU A 66 0.19 2.30 24.40
CA GLU A 66 -0.17 3.69 24.67
C GLU A 66 -0.44 4.47 23.38
N GLN A 67 0.43 4.30 22.38
CA GLN A 67 0.23 4.88 21.05
C GLN A 67 -1.11 4.47 20.44
N LEU A 68 -1.51 3.20 20.56
CA LEU A 68 -2.77 2.72 20.02
C LEU A 68 -3.98 3.33 20.75
N VAL A 69 -3.91 3.46 22.07
CA VAL A 69 -4.95 4.13 22.88
C VAL A 69 -5.07 5.61 22.46
N ARG A 70 -3.95 6.31 22.33
CA ARG A 70 -3.88 7.71 21.91
C ARG A 70 -4.43 7.90 20.48
N LEU A 71 -4.01 7.04 19.54
CA LEU A 71 -4.51 7.05 18.17
C LEU A 71 -6.02 6.84 18.13
N ARG A 72 -6.54 5.84 18.86
CA ARG A 72 -7.98 5.57 18.92
C ARG A 72 -8.76 6.79 19.40
N SER A 73 -8.29 7.43 20.47
CA SER A 73 -8.91 8.64 21.02
C SER A 73 -8.91 9.79 20.00
N LYS A 74 -7.77 10.09 19.37
CA LYS A 74 -7.65 11.16 18.38
C LYS A 74 -8.49 10.89 17.12
N LEU A 75 -8.31 9.73 16.50
CA LEU A 75 -8.99 9.39 15.24
C LEU A 75 -10.51 9.36 15.40
N SER A 76 -11.03 8.92 16.56
CA SER A 76 -12.49 8.92 16.81
C SER A 76 -13.16 10.29 16.82
N ARG A 77 -12.37 11.38 16.92
CA ARG A 77 -12.84 12.76 16.96
C ARG A 77 -12.53 13.52 15.67
N MET A 78 -11.82 12.90 14.74
CA MET A 78 -11.42 13.50 13.49
C MET A 78 -12.38 13.07 12.39
N ASP A 79 -12.75 14.01 11.53
CA ASP A 79 -13.48 13.73 10.31
C ASP A 79 -12.48 13.63 9.16
N PHE A 80 -12.22 12.40 8.70
CA PHE A 80 -11.25 12.13 7.63
C PHE A 80 -11.75 11.01 6.73
N THR A 81 -11.38 11.11 5.45
CA THR A 81 -11.82 10.19 4.38
C THR A 81 -10.65 9.43 3.78
N LEU A 82 -9.43 9.95 3.97
CA LEU A 82 -8.20 9.35 3.50
C LEU A 82 -7.21 9.17 4.66
N PHE A 83 -6.64 7.98 4.78
CA PHE A 83 -5.73 7.62 5.84
C PHE A 83 -4.44 7.02 5.26
N LEU A 84 -3.30 7.54 5.68
CA LEU A 84 -2.00 6.99 5.32
C LEU A 84 -1.26 6.58 6.58
N SER A 85 -0.78 5.34 6.63
CA SER A 85 0.09 4.87 7.72
C SER A 85 1.49 4.62 7.21
N ILE A 86 2.48 5.28 7.82
CA ILE A 86 3.89 5.24 7.46
C ILE A 86 4.64 4.74 8.70
N LEU A 87 4.77 3.43 8.83
CA LEU A 87 5.28 2.80 10.05
C LEU A 87 6.64 2.15 9.79
N ARG A 88 7.51 2.10 10.79
CA ARG A 88 8.80 1.42 10.70
C ARG A 88 8.63 -0.10 10.58
N HIS A 89 9.61 -0.75 9.96
CA HIS A 89 9.68 -2.20 9.94
C HIS A 89 10.44 -2.71 11.17
N ARG A 90 9.72 -3.26 12.15
CA ARG A 90 10.30 -3.95 13.31
C ARG A 90 9.65 -5.31 13.53
N ARG A 91 10.47 -6.32 13.82
CA ARG A 91 10.03 -7.68 14.19
C ARG A 91 9.12 -7.60 15.43
N GLY A 92 8.01 -8.34 15.42
CA GLY A 92 7.03 -8.33 16.52
C GLY A 92 5.97 -7.23 16.45
N GLU A 93 6.14 -6.18 15.65
CA GLU A 93 5.16 -5.07 15.57
C GLU A 93 4.00 -5.32 14.58
N ALA A 94 3.90 -6.51 13.99
CA ALA A 94 2.85 -6.82 13.01
C ALA A 94 1.43 -6.68 13.58
N ARG A 95 1.23 -7.01 14.87
CA ARG A 95 -0.07 -6.83 15.55
C ARG A 95 -0.42 -5.36 15.69
N PHE A 96 0.55 -4.51 16.04
CA PHE A 96 0.35 -3.06 16.15
C PHE A 96 -0.04 -2.46 14.80
N ARG A 97 0.73 -2.74 13.73
CA ARG A 97 0.44 -2.23 12.37
C ARG A 97 -0.97 -2.61 11.90
N ARG A 98 -1.36 -3.88 12.07
CA ARG A 98 -2.73 -4.33 11.78
C ARG A 98 -3.78 -3.60 12.59
N SER A 99 -3.48 -3.26 13.84
CA SER A 99 -4.43 -2.55 14.71
C SER A 99 -4.62 -1.10 14.27
N VAL A 100 -3.55 -0.41 13.88
CA VAL A 100 -3.63 0.97 13.32
C VAL A 100 -4.48 0.99 12.06
N VAL A 101 -4.21 0.09 11.13
CA VAL A 101 -4.99 -0.05 9.88
C VAL A 101 -6.47 -0.36 10.18
N ARG A 102 -6.75 -1.32 11.08
CA ARG A 102 -8.13 -1.66 11.46
C ARG A 102 -8.90 -0.52 12.12
N LEU A 103 -8.21 0.40 12.81
CA LEU A 103 -8.86 1.60 13.34
C LEU A 103 -9.41 2.47 12.20
N ALA A 104 -8.62 2.68 11.14
CA ALA A 104 -9.06 3.43 9.96
C ALA A 104 -10.12 2.67 9.15
N GLU A 105 -10.00 1.34 9.01
CA GLU A 105 -10.99 0.52 8.28
C GLU A 105 -12.39 0.64 8.91
N ARG A 106 -12.47 0.62 10.25
CA ARG A 106 -13.74 0.78 10.98
C ARG A 106 -14.39 2.14 10.81
N LEU A 107 -13.61 3.14 10.38
CA LEU A 107 -14.08 4.49 10.11
C LEU A 107 -14.48 4.67 8.63
N GLY A 108 -14.38 3.61 7.81
CA GLY A 108 -14.82 3.61 6.42
C GLY A 108 -13.91 4.40 5.47
N CYS A 109 -12.69 4.71 5.90
CA CYS A 109 -11.76 5.51 5.12
C CYS A 109 -11.05 4.68 4.05
N ARG A 110 -10.54 5.37 3.03
CA ARG A 110 -9.55 4.86 2.09
C ARG A 110 -8.17 4.84 2.73
N ILE A 111 -7.43 3.76 2.58
CA ILE A 111 -6.22 3.50 3.37
C ILE A 111 -5.03 3.17 2.48
N GLY A 112 -3.95 3.93 2.64
CA GLY A 112 -2.61 3.54 2.21
C GLY A 112 -1.76 3.08 3.39
N HIS A 113 -1.08 1.95 3.26
CA HIS A 113 -0.20 1.41 4.28
C HIS A 113 1.22 1.21 3.75
N ILE A 114 2.20 1.84 4.40
CA ILE A 114 3.63 1.79 4.05
C ILE A 114 4.40 1.29 5.28
N VAL A 115 5.29 0.31 5.08
CA VAL A 115 6.10 -0.28 6.17
C VAL A 115 7.59 -0.23 5.82
N GLY A 116 8.38 0.40 6.70
CA GLY A 116 9.82 0.55 6.56
C GLY A 116 10.27 1.27 5.27
N PRO A 117 9.62 2.38 4.87
CA PRO A 117 9.99 3.06 3.65
C PRO A 117 11.36 3.71 3.76
N GLN A 118 11.94 3.99 2.59
CA GLN A 118 13.17 4.76 2.44
C GLN A 118 12.90 5.91 1.50
N LEU A 119 13.47 7.09 1.76
CA LEU A 119 13.21 8.30 0.95
C LEU A 119 13.46 8.07 -0.54
N ARG A 120 14.48 7.27 -0.90
CA ARG A 120 14.76 6.90 -2.29
C ARG A 120 13.59 6.25 -3.02
N TRP A 121 12.62 5.66 -2.32
CA TRP A 121 11.43 5.09 -2.95
C TRP A 121 10.60 6.16 -3.67
N LEU A 122 10.61 7.40 -3.17
CA LEU A 122 9.90 8.53 -3.77
C LEU A 122 10.71 9.25 -4.86
N THR A 123 12.01 8.98 -5.01
CA THR A 123 12.86 9.65 -6.01
C THR A 123 13.21 8.76 -7.19
N THR A 124 13.59 7.51 -6.93
CA THR A 124 14.09 6.57 -7.95
C THR A 124 13.58 5.14 -7.77
N GLY A 125 12.72 4.89 -6.78
CA GLY A 125 12.26 3.56 -6.42
C GLY A 125 10.79 3.30 -6.77
N PRO A 126 10.15 2.31 -6.10
CA PRO A 126 8.86 1.79 -6.52
C PRO A 126 7.68 2.76 -6.27
N LEU A 127 7.92 3.90 -5.63
CA LEU A 127 6.93 4.95 -5.38
C LEU A 127 7.18 6.20 -6.24
N SER A 128 8.16 6.19 -7.15
CA SER A 128 8.47 7.31 -8.05
C SER A 128 7.90 7.13 -9.46
N LEU A 129 6.85 6.32 -9.62
CA LEU A 129 6.22 6.09 -10.91
C LEU A 129 5.47 7.34 -11.41
N THR A 130 5.46 7.53 -12.73
CA THR A 130 4.62 8.51 -13.43
C THR A 130 3.16 8.06 -13.48
N SER A 131 2.24 8.95 -13.87
CA SER A 131 0.85 8.53 -14.10
C SER A 131 0.77 7.52 -15.24
N ASP A 132 1.49 7.74 -16.34
CA ASP A 132 1.54 6.84 -17.49
C ASP A 132 2.17 5.49 -17.13
N GLU A 133 3.15 5.47 -16.23
CA GLU A 133 3.75 4.22 -15.74
C GLU A 133 2.79 3.45 -14.82
N TYR A 134 1.99 4.16 -14.01
CA TYR A 134 0.88 3.52 -13.27
C TYR A 134 -0.15 2.93 -14.24
N ASP A 135 -0.49 3.62 -15.32
CA ASP A 135 -1.43 3.11 -16.33
C ASP A 135 -0.88 1.85 -17.02
N GLN A 136 0.39 1.85 -17.41
CA GLN A 136 1.07 0.69 -17.97
C GLN A 136 1.08 -0.51 -17.01
N MET A 137 1.26 -0.24 -15.71
CA MET A 137 1.23 -1.26 -14.66
C MET A 137 -0.18 -1.82 -14.45
N GLU A 138 -1.21 -0.99 -14.47
CA GLU A 138 -2.63 -1.43 -14.42
C GLU A 138 -2.97 -2.32 -15.62
N ASP A 139 -2.60 -1.89 -16.82
CA ASP A 139 -2.77 -2.65 -18.06
C ASP A 139 -2.05 -4.01 -18.02
N ALA A 140 -0.82 -4.04 -17.51
CA ALA A 140 -0.07 -5.27 -17.33
C ALA A 140 -0.75 -6.20 -16.33
N ALA A 141 -1.27 -5.66 -15.23
CA ALA A 141 -1.98 -6.43 -14.22
C ALA A 141 -3.27 -7.04 -14.77
N LEU A 142 -4.05 -6.29 -15.54
CA LEU A 142 -5.26 -6.79 -16.20
C LEU A 142 -4.97 -7.95 -17.17
N ARG A 143 -3.90 -7.84 -17.97
CA ARG A 143 -3.46 -8.93 -18.86
C ARG A 143 -3.06 -10.18 -18.07
N LEU A 144 -2.32 -10.03 -16.97
CA LEU A 144 -1.94 -11.14 -16.10
C LEU A 144 -3.16 -11.80 -15.45
N LEU A 145 -4.14 -11.02 -14.99
CA LEU A 145 -5.38 -11.54 -14.43
C LEU A 145 -6.17 -12.37 -15.45
N ASP A 146 -6.28 -11.90 -16.69
CA ASP A 146 -6.95 -12.64 -17.77
C ASP A 146 -6.22 -13.96 -18.10
N MET A 147 -4.88 -13.93 -18.14
CA MET A 147 -4.07 -15.13 -18.32
C MET A 147 -4.28 -16.14 -17.18
N LEU A 148 -4.22 -15.68 -15.93
CA LEU A 148 -4.40 -16.52 -14.74
C LEU A 148 -5.81 -17.11 -14.64
N ALA A 149 -6.85 -16.36 -15.03
CA ALA A 149 -8.23 -16.85 -15.03
C ALA A 149 -8.45 -18.01 -16.02
N LYS A 150 -7.64 -18.10 -17.07
CA LYS A 150 -7.70 -19.16 -18.10
C LYS A 150 -6.72 -20.31 -17.82
N ALA A 151 -5.71 -20.08 -17.00
CA ALA A 151 -4.70 -21.06 -16.65
C ALA A 151 -5.26 -22.18 -15.76
N LYS A 152 -4.78 -23.41 -15.97
CA LYS A 152 -5.08 -24.57 -15.11
C LYS A 152 -3.95 -24.86 -14.12
N GLU A 153 -2.77 -24.32 -14.41
CA GLU A 153 -1.53 -24.66 -13.73
C GLU A 153 -0.54 -23.51 -13.89
N VAL A 154 0.31 -23.32 -12.88
CA VAL A 154 1.47 -22.43 -12.92
C VAL A 154 2.70 -23.27 -12.60
N THR A 155 3.73 -23.14 -13.44
CA THR A 155 5.04 -23.75 -13.22
C THR A 155 6.07 -22.66 -12.98
N ILE A 156 6.74 -22.71 -11.85
CA ILE A 156 7.80 -21.78 -11.45
C ILE A 156 9.12 -22.52 -11.55
N VAL A 157 10.03 -21.99 -12.38
CA VAL A 157 11.37 -22.55 -12.59
C VAL A 157 12.41 -21.47 -12.33
N SER A 158 13.49 -21.81 -11.63
CA SER A 158 14.65 -20.91 -11.43
C SER A 158 15.97 -21.63 -11.71
N GLU A 159 17.01 -20.88 -12.04
CA GLU A 159 18.35 -21.42 -12.31
C GLU A 159 18.97 -22.08 -11.08
N GLU A 160 18.59 -21.62 -9.89
CA GLU A 160 18.99 -22.17 -8.59
C GLU A 160 18.27 -23.48 -8.24
N GLY A 161 17.41 -23.99 -9.13
CA GLY A 161 16.82 -25.32 -9.04
C GLY A 161 15.39 -25.37 -8.54
N THR A 162 14.73 -24.21 -8.35
CA THR A 162 13.28 -24.17 -8.10
C THR A 162 12.57 -24.83 -9.27
N GLN A 163 11.69 -25.78 -8.98
CA GLN A 163 10.79 -26.37 -9.96
C GLN A 163 9.51 -26.72 -9.22
N LEU A 164 8.58 -25.78 -9.21
CA LEU A 164 7.32 -25.87 -8.48
C LEU A 164 6.16 -25.84 -9.46
N ARG A 165 5.26 -26.81 -9.35
CA ARG A 165 4.03 -26.93 -10.12
C ARG A 165 2.83 -26.72 -9.20
N LEU A 166 1.96 -25.79 -9.57
CA LEU A 166 0.79 -25.39 -8.79
C LEU A 166 -0.47 -25.50 -9.66
N GLU A 167 -1.42 -26.36 -9.30
CA GLU A 167 -2.73 -26.36 -9.97
C GLU A 167 -3.56 -25.15 -9.54
N LEU A 168 -4.33 -24.59 -10.47
CA LEU A 168 -5.30 -23.54 -10.22
C LEU A 168 -6.72 -24.09 -10.19
N VAL A 169 -7.57 -23.51 -9.34
CA VAL A 169 -8.98 -23.89 -9.28
C VAL A 169 -9.73 -23.28 -10.46
N LYS A 170 -10.37 -24.12 -11.28
CA LYS A 170 -11.19 -23.66 -12.41
C LYS A 170 -12.26 -22.66 -11.92
N GLY A 171 -12.34 -21.51 -12.57
CA GLY A 171 -13.31 -20.46 -12.23
C GLY A 171 -12.92 -19.58 -11.04
N ARG A 172 -11.73 -19.76 -10.45
CA ARG A 172 -11.16 -18.81 -9.48
C ARG A 172 -10.56 -17.63 -10.23
N TYR A 173 -10.93 -16.43 -9.82
CA TYR A 173 -10.32 -15.21 -10.34
C TYR A 173 -9.13 -14.80 -9.46
N GLY A 174 -8.07 -14.31 -10.11
CA GLY A 174 -7.00 -13.61 -9.41
C GLY A 174 -7.46 -12.25 -8.91
N THR A 175 -6.56 -11.56 -8.22
CA THR A 175 -6.75 -10.19 -7.75
C THR A 175 -5.42 -9.43 -7.86
N THR A 176 -5.47 -8.12 -7.78
CA THR A 176 -4.30 -7.24 -7.87
C THR A 176 -4.46 -6.05 -6.94
N ASP A 177 -3.34 -5.47 -6.50
CA ASP A 177 -3.31 -4.17 -5.84
C ASP A 177 -3.00 -3.01 -6.80
N CYS A 178 -2.71 -3.32 -8.08
CA CYS A 178 -2.51 -2.34 -9.14
C CYS A 178 -3.78 -1.56 -9.48
N MET A 179 -4.95 -2.10 -9.12
CA MET A 179 -6.25 -1.47 -9.30
C MET A 179 -6.76 -1.00 -7.94
N THR A 180 -6.83 0.31 -7.77
CA THR A 180 -7.24 0.93 -6.52
C THR A 180 -8.64 0.49 -6.08
N PHE A 181 -8.74 0.02 -4.84
CA PHE A 181 -9.99 -0.35 -4.15
C PHE A 181 -10.85 -1.41 -4.84
N PHE A 182 -10.26 -2.30 -5.65
CA PHE A 182 -10.94 -3.46 -6.21
C PHE A 182 -11.38 -4.44 -5.10
N GLY A 183 -12.55 -4.22 -4.51
CA GLY A 183 -13.13 -5.03 -3.43
C GLY A 183 -12.59 -4.75 -2.01
N THR A 184 -11.80 -3.70 -1.81
CA THR A 184 -11.19 -3.33 -0.50
C THR A 184 -11.11 -1.81 -0.37
N SER A 185 -11.09 -1.27 0.85
CA SER A 185 -10.80 0.16 1.11
C SER A 185 -9.32 0.41 1.45
N ARG A 186 -8.47 -0.62 1.34
CA ARG A 186 -7.07 -0.60 1.76
C ARG A 186 -6.14 -1.12 0.69
N VAL A 187 -5.01 -0.43 0.55
CA VAL A 187 -3.89 -0.78 -0.33
C VAL A 187 -2.57 -0.73 0.45
N SER A 188 -1.70 -1.71 0.21
CA SER A 188 -0.31 -1.69 0.68
C SER A 188 0.54 -1.00 -0.38
N LEU A 189 1.46 -0.15 0.04
CA LEU A 189 2.33 0.62 -0.85
C LEU A 189 3.79 0.20 -0.63
N PRO A 190 4.59 0.05 -1.71
CA PRO A 190 4.21 0.16 -3.12
C PRO A 190 3.24 -0.95 -3.57
N ILE A 191 2.47 -0.65 -4.61
CA ILE A 191 1.64 -1.61 -5.35
C ILE A 191 2.45 -2.22 -6.49
N GLY A 192 1.92 -3.28 -7.11
CA GLY A 192 2.55 -3.97 -8.23
C GLY A 192 2.33 -5.48 -8.24
N GLU A 193 1.43 -5.98 -7.39
CA GLU A 193 1.22 -7.40 -7.19
C GLU A 193 -0.03 -7.87 -7.95
N VAL A 194 0.09 -9.02 -8.61
CA VAL A 194 -1.03 -9.82 -9.14
C VAL A 194 -0.91 -11.20 -8.53
N TRP A 195 -2.00 -11.69 -7.94
CA TRP A 195 -1.98 -12.98 -7.27
C TRP A 195 -3.26 -13.78 -7.46
N ILE A 196 -3.12 -15.10 -7.42
CA ILE A 196 -4.21 -16.06 -7.38
C ILE A 196 -3.82 -17.18 -6.43
N ALA A 197 -4.77 -17.63 -5.60
CA ALA A 197 -4.51 -18.76 -4.72
C ALA A 197 -4.50 -20.06 -5.55
N PRO A 198 -3.51 -20.96 -5.36
CA PRO A 198 -3.53 -22.28 -5.97
C PRO A 198 -4.58 -23.18 -5.30
N LYS A 199 -4.86 -24.32 -5.91
CA LYS A 199 -5.63 -25.39 -5.28
C LYS A 199 -4.81 -25.94 -4.10
N GLU A 200 -5.48 -26.11 -2.95
CA GLU A 200 -4.82 -26.57 -1.74
C GLU A 200 -4.41 -28.04 -1.85
N GLY A 201 -3.27 -28.39 -1.27
CA GLY A 201 -2.81 -29.78 -1.13
C GLY A 201 -2.28 -30.45 -2.41
N VAL A 202 -2.12 -29.71 -3.51
CA VAL A 202 -1.68 -30.27 -4.82
C VAL A 202 -0.45 -29.58 -5.41
N ALA A 203 0.27 -28.81 -4.60
CA ALA A 203 1.56 -28.26 -4.99
C ALA A 203 2.61 -29.37 -5.04
N GLU A 204 3.35 -29.47 -6.14
CA GLU A 204 4.39 -30.48 -6.34
C GLU A 204 5.70 -29.80 -6.72
N GLY A 205 6.83 -30.26 -6.18
CA GLY A 205 8.14 -29.76 -6.56
C GLY A 205 9.03 -29.35 -5.40
N ARG A 206 10.05 -28.54 -5.72
CA ARG A 206 11.07 -28.03 -4.79
C ARG A 206 11.35 -26.56 -5.04
#